data_AF-A0A417CCD2-F1
#
_entry.id   AF-A0A417CCD2-F1
#
_cell.length_a   1.000
_cell.length_b   1.000
_cell.length_c   1.000
_cell.angle_alpha   90.00
_cell.angle_beta   90.00
_cell.angle_gamma   90.00
#
_symmetry.space_group_name_H-M   'P 1'
#
loop_
_entity.id
_entity.type
_entity.pdbx_description
1 polymer ?
#
loop_
_entity_poly.entity_id
_entity_poly.type
_entity_poly.pdbx_seq_one_letter_code
_entity_poly.pdbx_strand_id
1 'polypeptide(L)'
;MFSFDWTDFTEKDLIELNKSKNPMVLVYGYIYIEKNNKKYIADIQWSTVSAFGFHGFSINIYESNEFYSHCKWINDIQLIKSAKNYKRFKTRVESEIKKMLEGSNEDR
;
A
#
# COMPACT_ATOMS: atom_id res chain seq x y z
N MET A 1 -10.47 5.39 14.63
CA MET A 1 -11.10 5.65 13.30
C MET A 1 -9.98 5.71 12.26
N PHE A 2 -10.22 5.19 11.06
CA PHE A 2 -9.27 5.27 9.95
C PHE A 2 -9.64 6.37 8.96
N SER A 3 -8.64 7.07 8.45
CA SER A 3 -8.74 7.92 7.26
C SER A 3 -7.75 7.43 6.20
N PHE A 4 -8.14 7.50 4.93
CA PHE A 4 -7.31 7.13 3.79
C PHE A 4 -7.36 8.24 2.74
N ASP A 5 -6.21 8.82 2.46
CA ASP A 5 -6.02 9.75 1.36
C ASP A 5 -5.22 9.08 0.24
N TRP A 6 -5.82 9.10 -0.95
CA TRP A 6 -5.36 8.44 -2.17
C TRP A 6 -4.96 9.45 -3.25
N THR A 7 -4.76 10.72 -2.88
CA THR A 7 -4.46 11.80 -3.83
C THR A 7 -3.21 11.48 -4.67
N ASP A 8 -2.24 10.76 -4.10
CA ASP A 8 -0.99 10.37 -4.75
C ASP A 8 -1.01 8.99 -5.40
N PHE A 9 -2.20 8.39 -5.57
CA PHE A 9 -2.36 7.20 -6.41
C PHE A 9 -3.76 7.15 -7.03
N THR A 10 -3.84 7.48 -8.31
CA THR A 10 -5.09 7.59 -9.07
C THR A 10 -5.38 6.34 -9.91
N GLU A 11 -6.53 6.34 -10.59
CA GLU A 11 -6.86 5.28 -11.56
C GLU A 11 -5.86 5.20 -12.73
N LYS A 12 -5.26 6.32 -13.13
CA LYS A 12 -4.24 6.32 -14.19
C LYS A 12 -2.99 5.56 -13.75
N ASP A 13 -2.59 5.75 -12.49
CA ASP A 13 -1.42 5.08 -11.92
C ASP A 13 -1.66 3.58 -11.79
N LEU A 14 -2.89 3.18 -11.44
CA LEU A 14 -3.30 1.76 -11.47
C LEU A 14 -3.22 1.16 -12.88
N ILE A 15 -3.69 1.89 -13.90
CA ILE A 15 -3.60 1.43 -15.29
C ILE A 15 -2.14 1.27 -15.70
N GLU A 16 -1.29 2.24 -15.38
CA GLU A 16 0.13 2.21 -15.71
C GLU A 16 0.87 1.10 -14.97
N LEU A 17 0.57 0.89 -13.70
CA LEU A 17 1.10 -0.23 -12.89
C LEU A 17 0.74 -1.59 -13.50
N ASN A 18 -0.52 -1.80 -13.90
CA ASN A 18 -0.93 -3.04 -14.57
C ASN A 18 -0.29 -3.22 -15.96
N LYS A 19 0.04 -2.14 -16.67
CA LYS A 19 0.60 -2.18 -18.02
C LYS A 19 2.10 -2.41 -17.98
N SER A 20 2.81 -1.57 -17.25
CA SER A 20 4.27 -1.57 -17.18
C SER A 20 4.79 -2.78 -16.41
N LYS A 21 4.13 -3.15 -15.30
CA LYS A 21 4.57 -4.24 -14.40
C LYS A 21 6.07 -4.19 -14.13
N ASN A 22 6.60 -2.97 -14.01
CA ASN A 22 8.03 -2.73 -14.07
C ASN A 22 8.60 -2.73 -12.66
N PRO A 23 9.41 -3.73 -12.28
CA PRO A 23 10.03 -3.78 -10.95
C PRO A 23 11.07 -2.69 -10.72
N MET A 24 11.55 -2.01 -11.78
CA MET A 24 12.50 -0.90 -11.63
C MET A 24 11.82 0.39 -11.16
N VAL A 25 10.50 0.51 -11.33
CA VAL A 25 9.75 1.61 -10.75
C VAL A 25 9.52 1.26 -9.28
N LEU A 26 10.33 1.90 -8.43
CA LEU A 26 10.34 1.62 -6.99
C LEU A 26 8.99 1.91 -6.34
N VAL A 27 8.29 2.99 -6.72
CA VAL A 27 6.97 3.34 -6.19
C VAL A 27 6.11 4.00 -7.29
N TYR A 28 4.88 3.53 -7.45
CA TYR A 28 3.89 4.07 -8.39
C TYR A 28 2.96 5.11 -7.76
N GLY A 29 2.92 5.18 -6.44
CA GLY A 29 2.16 6.17 -5.69
C GLY A 29 2.02 5.79 -4.23
N TYR A 30 1.38 6.68 -3.47
CA TYR A 30 1.28 6.58 -2.02
C TYR A 30 -0.18 6.60 -1.55
N ILE A 31 -0.41 6.00 -0.39
CA ILE A 31 -1.63 6.18 0.39
C ILE A 31 -1.24 6.75 1.74
N TYR A 32 -1.82 7.89 2.09
CA TYR A 32 -1.65 8.50 3.40
C TYR A 32 -2.75 8.03 4.33
N ILE A 33 -2.38 7.52 5.49
CA ILE A 33 -3.29 6.83 6.39
C ILE A 33 -3.18 7.45 7.78
N GLU A 34 -4.32 7.76 8.38
CA GLU A 34 -4.39 8.13 9.81
C GLU A 34 -5.22 7.13 10.59
N LYS A 35 -4.70 6.67 11.72
CA LYS A 35 -5.41 5.81 12.67
C LYS A 35 -5.14 6.28 14.10
N ASN A 36 -6.18 6.73 14.79
CA ASN A 36 -6.11 7.13 16.21
C ASN A 36 -4.93 8.10 16.50
N ASN A 37 -4.81 9.16 15.70
CA ASN A 37 -3.73 10.17 15.75
C ASN A 37 -2.32 9.68 15.39
N LYS A 38 -2.17 8.43 14.92
CA LYS A 38 -0.93 7.94 14.30
C LYS A 38 -1.03 8.05 12.78
N LYS A 39 0.07 8.44 12.14
CA LYS A 39 0.20 8.54 10.69
C LYS A 39 0.99 7.37 10.13
N TYR A 40 0.59 6.92 8.95
CA TYR A 40 1.25 5.86 8.20
C TYR A 40 1.26 6.25 6.72
N ILE A 41 2.24 5.71 6.01
CA ILE A 41 2.31 5.79 4.55
C ILE A 41 2.36 4.39 3.98
N ALA A 42 1.62 4.18 2.89
CA ALA A 42 1.66 2.94 2.14
C ALA A 42 2.20 3.20 0.73
N ASP A 43 3.31 2.54 0.38
CA ASP A 43 3.86 2.59 -0.98
C ASP A 43 3.17 1.54 -1.83
N ILE A 44 2.74 1.94 -3.04
CA ILE A 44 2.18 1.02 -4.02
C ILE A 44 3.22 0.69 -5.07
N GLN A 45 3.56 -0.59 -5.19
CA GLN A 45 4.68 -1.04 -6.01
C GLN A 45 4.32 -2.27 -6.85
N TRP A 46 5.10 -2.53 -7.90
CA TRP A 46 5.11 -3.82 -8.58
C TRP A 46 6.25 -4.69 -8.07
N SER A 47 5.90 -5.80 -7.44
CA SER A 47 6.82 -6.79 -6.93
C SER A 47 7.15 -7.86 -7.98
N THR A 48 8.39 -8.34 -7.92
CA THR A 48 8.88 -9.49 -8.68
C THR A 48 9.26 -10.66 -7.79
N VAL A 49 9.26 -11.85 -8.38
CA VAL A 49 9.66 -13.09 -7.70
C VAL A 49 11.07 -12.99 -7.09
N SER A 50 11.99 -12.27 -7.73
CA SER A 50 13.34 -12.06 -7.20
C SER A 50 13.41 -11.21 -5.94
N ALA A 51 12.47 -10.27 -5.76
CA ALA A 51 12.45 -9.38 -4.60
C ALA A 51 11.58 -9.95 -3.46
N PHE A 52 10.47 -10.63 -3.78
CA PHE A 52 9.47 -11.03 -2.77
C PHE A 52 8.79 -12.38 -3.03
N GLY A 53 9.27 -13.19 -3.98
CA GLY A 53 8.73 -14.53 -4.24
C GLY A 53 7.42 -14.59 -5.03
N PHE A 54 6.82 -13.45 -5.43
CA PHE A 54 5.62 -13.40 -6.26
C PHE A 54 5.67 -12.29 -7.33
N HIS A 55 4.82 -12.40 -8.36
CA HIS A 55 4.58 -11.33 -9.33
C HIS A 55 3.23 -10.66 -9.03
N GLY A 56 3.24 -9.37 -8.72
CA GLY A 56 2.01 -8.63 -8.48
C GLY A 56 2.23 -7.31 -7.76
N PHE A 57 1.15 -6.79 -7.21
CA PHE A 57 1.11 -5.58 -6.41
C PHE A 57 1.64 -5.87 -5.01
N SER A 58 2.57 -5.04 -4.57
CA SER A 58 3.04 -4.97 -3.18
C SER A 58 2.62 -3.62 -2.60
N ILE A 59 2.12 -3.65 -1.36
CA ILE A 59 1.72 -2.47 -0.62
C ILE A 59 2.54 -2.45 0.67
N ASN A 60 3.62 -1.65 0.68
CA ASN A 60 4.54 -1.57 1.83
C ASN A 60 4.04 -0.52 2.80
N ILE A 61 3.80 -0.89 4.06
CA ILE A 61 3.27 0.00 5.08
C ILE A 61 4.38 0.43 6.03
N TYR A 62 4.42 1.73 6.33
CA TYR A 62 5.37 2.35 7.24
C TYR A 62 4.65 3.21 8.28
N GLU A 63 5.19 3.28 9.49
CA GLU A 63 4.91 4.41 10.39
C GLU A 63 5.51 5.69 9.81
N SER A 64 4.84 6.81 10.06
CA SER A 64 5.27 8.13 9.61
C SER A 64 5.26 9.16 10.73
N ASN A 65 6.08 10.21 10.54
CA ASN A 65 6.02 11.43 11.33
C ASN A 65 4.81 12.30 10.94
N GLU A 66 4.67 13.48 11.56
CA GLU A 66 3.59 14.41 11.28
C GLU A 66 3.54 14.93 9.82
N PHE A 67 4.64 14.78 9.07
CA PHE A 67 4.79 15.21 7.68
C PHE A 67 4.71 14.05 6.67
N TYR A 68 4.26 12.86 7.08
CA TYR A 68 4.19 11.66 6.22
C TYR A 68 5.55 11.19 5.66
N SER A 69 6.66 11.50 6.33
CA SER A 69 7.95 10.89 5.97
C SER A 69 8.01 9.43 6.45
N HIS A 70 8.58 8.54 5.65
CA HIS A 70 8.84 7.15 6.05
C HIS A 70 9.75 7.08 7.27
N CYS A 71 9.30 6.44 8.34
CA CYS A 71 10.11 6.24 9.55
C CYS A 71 10.46 4.76 9.76
N LYS A 72 9.47 3.93 10.09
CA LYS A 72 9.66 2.51 10.39
C LYS A 72 8.80 1.66 9.47
N TRP A 73 9.42 0.71 8.78
CA TRP A 73 8.67 -0.30 8.02
C TRP A 73 7.92 -1.23 8.97
N ILE A 74 6.64 -1.47 8.68
CA ILE A 74 5.76 -2.34 9.47
C ILE A 74 5.64 -3.70 8.78
N ASN A 75 5.17 -3.71 7.53
CA ASN A 75 4.91 -4.94 6.79
C ASN A 75 4.69 -4.68 5.30
N ASP A 76 4.69 -5.75 4.50
CA ASP A 76 4.31 -5.76 3.10
C ASP A 76 3.03 -6.59 2.89
N ILE A 77 2.06 -5.98 2.22
CA ILE A 77 0.79 -6.58 1.88
C ILE A 77 0.82 -7.03 0.40
N GLN A 78 0.94 -8.35 0.20
CA GLN A 78 1.13 -9.00 -1.11
C GLN A 78 -0.17 -9.66 -1.59
N LEU A 79 -1.07 -8.88 -2.22
CA LEU A 79 -2.47 -9.31 -2.36
C LEU A 79 -2.96 -9.59 -3.78
N ILE A 80 -2.41 -8.93 -4.80
CA ILE A 80 -3.11 -8.74 -6.08
C ILE A 80 -2.15 -9.01 -7.25
N LYS A 81 -2.46 -9.97 -8.11
CA LYS A 81 -1.70 -10.20 -9.35
C LYS A 81 -1.99 -9.14 -10.43
N SER A 82 -3.22 -8.64 -10.46
CA SER A 82 -3.67 -7.52 -11.31
C SER A 82 -5.00 -6.97 -10.82
N ALA A 83 -5.26 -5.68 -10.98
CA ALA A 83 -6.57 -5.08 -10.69
C ALA A 83 -6.98 -4.08 -11.76
N LYS A 84 -8.05 -4.39 -12.51
CA LYS A 84 -8.55 -3.52 -13.60
C LYS A 84 -9.53 -2.44 -13.14
N ASN A 85 -10.07 -2.54 -11.93
CA ASN A 85 -11.10 -1.63 -11.41
C ASN A 85 -10.55 -0.91 -10.18
N TYR A 86 -10.36 0.41 -10.30
CA TYR A 86 -9.74 1.22 -9.27
C TYR A 86 -10.53 1.25 -7.96
N LYS A 87 -11.87 1.37 -8.02
CA LYS A 87 -12.71 1.37 -6.82
C LYS A 87 -12.59 0.07 -6.03
N ARG A 88 -12.65 -1.09 -6.72
CA ARG A 88 -12.49 -2.40 -6.08
C ARG A 88 -11.08 -2.60 -5.53
N PHE A 89 -10.06 -2.11 -6.24
CA PHE A 89 -8.68 -2.12 -5.77
C PHE A 89 -8.55 -1.35 -4.45
N LYS A 90 -8.99 -0.08 -4.43
CA LYS A 90 -8.99 0.78 -3.25
C LYS A 90 -9.68 0.13 -2.05
N THR A 91 -10.91 -0.35 -2.22
CA THR A 91 -11.66 -1.02 -1.13
C THR A 91 -10.92 -2.24 -0.57
N ARG A 92 -10.28 -3.04 -1.45
CA ARG A 92 -9.52 -4.22 -1.00
C ARG A 92 -8.27 -3.81 -0.23
N VAL A 93 -7.50 -2.84 -0.73
CA VAL A 93 -6.29 -2.36 -0.06
C VAL A 93 -6.62 -1.78 1.31
N GLU A 94 -7.64 -0.92 1.41
CA GLU A 94 -8.07 -0.35 2.69
C GLU A 94 -8.48 -1.42 3.70
N SER A 95 -9.21 -2.46 3.26
CA SER A 95 -9.63 -3.57 4.12
C SER A 95 -8.44 -4.32 4.71
N GLU A 96 -7.42 -4.62 3.89
CA GLU A 96 -6.25 -5.37 4.32
C GLU A 96 -5.31 -4.53 5.21
N ILE A 97 -5.17 -3.23 4.91
CA ILE A 97 -4.45 -2.30 5.80
C ILE A 97 -5.12 -2.21 7.16
N LYS A 98 -6.47 -2.12 7.19
CA LYS A 98 -7.23 -2.10 8.46
C LYS A 98 -6.95 -3.37 9.26
N LYS A 99 -7.14 -4.55 8.65
CA LYS A 99 -6.86 -5.85 9.29
C LYS A 99 -5.46 -5.92 9.85
N MET A 100 -4.46 -5.49 9.07
CA MET A 100 -3.07 -5.52 9.49
C MET A 100 -2.82 -4.61 10.70
N LEU A 101 -3.26 -3.34 10.62
CA LEU A 101 -3.02 -2.37 11.69
C LEU A 101 -3.89 -2.61 12.93
N GLU A 102 -5.03 -3.30 12.80
CA GLU A 102 -5.88 -3.74 13.91
C GLU A 102 -5.39 -5.03 14.56
N GLY A 103 -4.89 -5.98 13.76
CA GLY A 103 -4.32 -7.25 14.23
C GLY A 103 -2.94 -7.13 14.87
N SER A 104 -2.20 -6.04 14.62
CA SER A 104 -0.91 -5.76 15.28
C SER A 104 -1.01 -5.41 16.78
N ASN A 105 -2.21 -5.49 17.38
CA ASN A 105 -2.44 -5.34 18.82
C ASN A 105 -2.58 -6.69 19.55
N GLU A 106 -2.32 -7.83 18.89
CA GLU A 106 -2.35 -9.16 19.52
C GLU A 106 -0.96 -9.70 19.95
N ASP A 107 0.03 -8.83 20.16
CA ASP A 107 1.18 -9.18 21.01
C ASP A 107 1.01 -8.48 22.37
N ARG A 108 0.30 -9.20 23.25
CA ARG A 108 0.34 -9.02 24.71
C ARG A 108 1.63 -9.58 25.29
#